data_AF-A0A9D6V5R9-F1
#
_entry.id   AF-A0A9D6V5R9-F1
#
_cell.length_a   1.000
_cell.length_b   1.000
_cell.length_c   1.000
_cell.angle_alpha   90.00
_cell.angle_beta   90.00
_cell.angle_gamma   90.00
#
_symmetry.space_group_name_H-M   'P 1'
#
loop_
_entity.id
_entity.type
_entity.pdbx_description
1 polymer ?
#
loop_
_entity_poly.entity_id
_entity_poly.type
_entity_poly.pdbx_seq_one_letter_code
_entity_poly.pdbx_strand_id
1 'polypeptide(L)'
;MLAHTITEIQSLGVQVAIDSPNRKVGAGPAEGGTIILDGIPAHVPFSGNFVSRSPYALRSLDGESWLVKDGDFIWPATMKPRPKFYDYSTKDQVPYSSIALFHGKDCVASTVRQTCVYWNSEKRCQFCGIELSLSTAQTTRLKTPSQLAEVVRKAMELDSVSHVVLTTGAVLQSGKEIDYLGSCAKAIKRVCDLTIHAQFLPPDDARKLYELKKAGVDTVGIHIESFDMGVLARLAPAKCATGIERYEKAWNWAVDVFGFNQVSSFVLVGLGEQEDSVVKGSEFLADRGVYPFVVPFRPIPGSLMQDCGTPSHETMKRLYSTIAGILSKRDLSAARSLAGCVKCGACSALQAYEREAGKEFICRRTTTEDELSVALEIRKDVFVREQGLFDTSDLDENDSLSTHIIVKCDNQVVGTVRVFPENDGLNHWVGGRLAVRKKHRDNHVGTLLVREAMRYVKNRGCTRFTAHIQEQNVRYFSLLGWKAVGPVEMYHGKAHRLMEADLNKI
;
A
#
# COMPACT_ATOMS: atom_id res chain seq x y z
N MET A 1 9.84 -0.27 -8.42
CA MET A 1 9.16 -1.14 -7.44
C MET A 1 7.91 -0.42 -6.98
N LEU A 2 6.78 -1.11 -6.93
CA LEU A 2 5.49 -0.53 -6.58
C LEU A 2 5.53 0.10 -5.19
N ALA A 3 6.18 -0.56 -4.23
CA ALA A 3 6.32 -0.08 -2.86
C ALA A 3 7.03 1.30 -2.78
N HIS A 4 8.08 1.49 -3.57
CA HIS A 4 8.78 2.78 -3.67
C HIS A 4 7.87 3.86 -4.27
N THR A 5 7.13 3.55 -5.33
CA THR A 5 6.19 4.49 -5.95
C THR A 5 5.10 4.90 -4.95
N ILE A 6 4.47 3.94 -4.25
CA ILE A 6 3.46 4.24 -3.21
C ILE A 6 4.05 5.14 -2.12
N THR A 7 5.28 4.86 -1.68
CA THR A 7 5.96 5.67 -0.66
C THR A 7 6.20 7.10 -1.15
N GLU A 8 6.68 7.26 -2.38
CA GLU A 8 6.94 8.58 -2.98
C GLU A 8 5.66 9.40 -3.14
N ILE A 9 4.60 8.83 -3.71
CA ILE A 9 3.34 9.57 -3.89
C ILE A 9 2.71 9.93 -2.53
N GLN A 10 2.87 9.08 -1.52
CA GLN A 10 2.40 9.38 -0.16
C GLN A 10 3.14 10.57 0.48
N SER A 11 4.37 10.87 0.08
CA SER A 11 5.14 12.01 0.59
C SER A 11 5.04 13.25 -0.32
N LEU A 12 5.13 13.06 -1.63
CA LEU A 12 5.21 14.13 -2.63
C LEU A 12 3.82 14.58 -3.12
N GLY A 13 2.78 13.78 -2.87
CA GLY A 13 1.44 14.01 -3.42
C GLY A 13 1.34 13.67 -4.90
N VAL A 14 0.13 13.81 -5.44
CA VAL A 14 -0.18 13.54 -6.84
C VAL A 14 -1.03 14.66 -7.40
N GLN A 15 -0.62 15.21 -8.54
CA GLN A 15 -1.38 16.23 -9.24
C GLN A 15 -2.62 15.61 -9.90
N VAL A 16 -3.80 16.10 -9.56
CA VAL A 16 -5.08 15.70 -10.16
C VAL A 16 -5.73 16.87 -10.88
N ALA A 17 -6.51 16.60 -11.92
CA ALA A 17 -7.35 17.64 -12.54
C ALA A 17 -8.40 18.14 -11.53
N ILE A 18 -8.76 19.43 -11.63
CA ILE A 18 -9.51 20.20 -10.61
C ILE A 18 -10.91 19.60 -10.32
N ASP A 19 -11.49 18.84 -11.25
CA ASP A 19 -12.87 18.30 -11.14
C ASP A 19 -13.00 16.98 -10.35
N SER A 20 -11.97 16.56 -9.59
CA SER A 20 -12.08 15.38 -8.74
C SER A 20 -12.79 15.72 -7.41
N PRO A 21 -13.69 14.86 -6.88
CA PRO A 21 -14.43 15.10 -5.63
C PRO A 21 -13.48 15.08 -4.41
N ASN A 22 -12.80 16.19 -4.17
CA ASN A 22 -11.73 16.30 -3.18
C ASN A 22 -12.30 16.48 -1.76
N ARG A 23 -11.72 15.74 -0.80
CA ARG A 23 -12.01 15.86 0.63
C ARG A 23 -11.14 16.97 1.24
N LYS A 24 -11.77 18.06 1.69
CA LYS A 24 -11.05 19.18 2.30
C LYS A 24 -10.69 18.97 3.78
N VAL A 25 -11.43 18.18 4.56
CA VAL A 25 -11.26 18.05 6.04
C VAL A 25 -11.80 16.68 6.59
N GLY A 26 -11.41 16.27 7.82
CA GLY A 26 -12.00 15.18 8.63
C GLY A 26 -10.96 14.34 9.40
N ALA A 27 -11.36 13.31 10.16
CA ALA A 27 -10.43 12.40 10.85
C ALA A 27 -9.67 11.50 9.86
N GLY A 28 -8.33 11.46 9.97
CA GLY A 28 -7.39 10.91 8.96
C GLY A 28 -6.57 12.02 8.28
N PRO A 29 -5.62 11.71 7.38
CA PRO A 29 -4.92 12.75 6.63
C PRO A 29 -5.94 13.51 5.78
N ALA A 30 -6.21 14.76 6.13
CA ALA A 30 -7.03 15.66 5.31
C ALA A 30 -6.34 15.95 3.97
N GLU A 31 -7.07 16.50 3.00
CA GLU A 31 -6.50 17.03 1.74
C GLU A 31 -5.96 16.00 0.73
N GLY A 32 -6.51 14.78 0.73
CA GLY A 32 -6.13 13.71 -0.19
C GLY A 32 -7.27 12.81 -0.64
N GLY A 33 -6.95 11.88 -1.53
CA GLY A 33 -7.85 10.82 -1.98
C GLY A 33 -7.14 9.47 -2.03
N THR A 34 -7.91 8.41 -2.30
CA THR A 34 -7.35 7.06 -2.43
C THR A 34 -7.15 6.70 -3.89
N ILE A 35 -5.91 6.34 -4.24
CA ILE A 35 -5.55 5.71 -5.51
C ILE A 35 -5.30 4.23 -5.23
N ILE A 36 -5.76 3.34 -6.11
CA ILE A 36 -5.45 1.91 -6.05
C ILE A 36 -4.42 1.60 -7.13
N LEU A 37 -3.26 1.10 -6.73
CA LEU A 37 -2.17 0.66 -7.61
C LEU A 37 -1.94 -0.83 -7.38
N ASP A 38 -2.16 -1.65 -8.40
CA ASP A 38 -2.04 -3.13 -8.32
C ASP A 38 -2.78 -3.74 -7.10
N GLY A 39 -4.02 -3.27 -6.89
CA GLY A 39 -4.85 -3.70 -5.78
C GLY A 39 -4.41 -3.22 -4.40
N ILE A 40 -3.36 -2.40 -4.28
CA ILE A 40 -2.92 -1.76 -3.04
C ILE A 40 -3.52 -0.34 -2.98
N PRO A 41 -4.37 -0.05 -1.99
CA PRO A 41 -4.84 1.32 -1.79
C PRO A 41 -3.73 2.19 -1.21
N ALA A 42 -3.62 3.42 -1.71
CA ALA A 42 -2.73 4.46 -1.23
C ALA A 42 -3.54 5.74 -1.04
N HIS A 43 -3.57 6.28 0.18
CA HIS A 43 -4.12 7.59 0.48
C HIS A 43 -3.05 8.64 0.22
N VAL A 44 -3.33 9.55 -0.70
CA VAL A 44 -2.34 10.42 -1.33
C VAL A 44 -2.80 11.88 -1.25
N PRO A 45 -1.92 12.83 -0.89
CA PRO A 45 -2.24 14.24 -0.97
C PRO A 45 -2.52 14.67 -2.41
N PHE A 46 -3.63 15.37 -2.64
CA PHE A 46 -4.00 15.94 -3.93
C PHE A 46 -3.94 17.47 -3.94
N SER A 47 -3.84 18.06 -2.75
CA SER A 47 -3.70 19.50 -2.56
C SER A 47 -2.59 19.79 -1.54
N GLY A 48 -2.13 21.04 -1.54
CA GLY A 48 -1.00 21.51 -0.73
C GLY A 48 0.12 22.10 -1.61
N ASN A 49 0.89 23.04 -1.06
CA ASN A 49 1.93 23.77 -1.80
C ASN A 49 3.00 22.87 -2.42
N PHE A 50 3.25 21.69 -1.84
CA PHE A 50 4.23 20.73 -2.35
C PHE A 50 3.69 19.89 -3.51
N VAL A 51 2.37 19.70 -3.61
CA VAL A 51 1.75 18.84 -4.64
C VAL A 51 1.91 19.42 -6.03
N SER A 52 1.88 20.76 -6.17
CA SER A 52 2.14 21.44 -7.47
C SER A 52 3.55 21.21 -8.01
N ARG A 53 4.49 20.81 -7.14
CA ARG A 53 5.87 20.43 -7.50
C ARG A 53 6.07 18.92 -7.56
N SER A 54 5.02 18.13 -7.31
CA SER A 54 5.13 16.68 -7.38
C SER A 54 5.47 16.25 -8.81
N PRO A 55 6.45 15.34 -9.01
CA PRO A 55 6.68 14.77 -10.34
C PRO A 55 5.51 13.87 -10.77
N TYR A 56 4.60 13.54 -9.85
CA TYR A 56 3.51 12.61 -10.07
C TYR A 56 2.20 13.31 -10.44
N ALA A 57 1.50 12.76 -11.43
CA ALA A 57 0.18 13.21 -11.84
C ALA A 57 -0.73 12.03 -12.19
N LEU A 58 -2.04 12.19 -12.01
CA LEU A 58 -3.03 11.31 -12.60
C LEU A 58 -3.45 11.84 -13.97
N ARG A 59 -3.43 10.97 -14.99
CA ARG A 59 -3.84 11.28 -16.36
C ARG A 59 -4.74 10.17 -16.90
N SER A 60 -5.66 10.53 -17.78
CA SER A 60 -6.50 9.58 -18.51
C SER A 60 -5.85 9.24 -19.85
N LEU A 61 -5.82 7.97 -20.21
CA LEU A 61 -5.42 7.47 -21.52
C LEU A 61 -6.40 6.36 -21.90
N ASP A 62 -7.06 6.52 -23.05
CA ASP A 62 -8.05 5.57 -23.58
C ASP A 62 -9.19 5.22 -22.60
N GLY A 63 -9.56 6.18 -21.73
CA GLY A 63 -10.59 5.99 -20.71
C GLY A 63 -10.10 5.34 -19.41
N GLU A 64 -8.84 4.92 -19.35
CA GLU A 64 -8.22 4.40 -18.13
C GLU A 64 -7.41 5.48 -17.42
N SER A 65 -7.46 5.49 -16.09
CA SER A 65 -6.64 6.39 -15.27
C SER A 65 -5.27 5.78 -14.99
N TRP A 66 -4.23 6.59 -15.13
CA TRP A 66 -2.84 6.21 -14.98
C TRP A 66 -2.08 7.19 -14.09
N LEU A 67 -1.19 6.65 -13.26
CA LEU A 67 -0.17 7.41 -12.55
C LEU A 67 1.00 7.65 -13.50
N VAL A 68 1.28 8.93 -13.72
CA VAL A 68 2.36 9.46 -14.55
C VAL A 68 3.44 10.05 -13.65
N LYS A 69 4.71 9.91 -14.01
CA LYS A 69 5.84 10.60 -13.38
C LYS A 69 6.67 11.29 -14.45
N ASP A 70 6.90 12.58 -14.32
CA ASP A 70 7.74 13.36 -15.26
C ASP A 70 7.31 13.19 -16.74
N GLY A 71 6.01 12.95 -16.99
CA GLY A 71 5.43 12.72 -18.31
C GLY A 71 5.31 11.24 -18.73
N ASP A 72 6.01 10.33 -18.05
CA ASP A 72 5.99 8.91 -18.35
C ASP A 72 4.88 8.16 -17.58
N PHE A 73 4.09 7.36 -18.30
CA PHE A 73 3.04 6.50 -17.71
C PHE A 73 3.67 5.35 -16.94
N ILE A 74 3.57 5.34 -15.60
CA ILE A 74 4.20 4.30 -14.79
C ILE A 74 3.22 3.17 -14.44
N TRP A 75 2.04 3.51 -13.92
CA TRP A 75 1.12 2.52 -13.36
C TRP A 75 -0.33 2.77 -13.75
N PRO A 76 -1.11 1.73 -14.09
CA PRO A 76 -2.56 1.82 -14.04
C PRO A 76 -2.99 2.20 -12.62
N ALA A 77 -3.87 3.18 -12.51
CA ALA A 77 -4.24 3.80 -11.24
C ALA A 77 -5.75 4.02 -11.19
N THR A 78 -6.44 3.28 -10.32
CA THR A 78 -7.88 3.47 -10.17
C THR A 78 -8.17 4.47 -9.06
N MET A 79 -8.86 5.54 -9.39
CA MET A 79 -9.51 6.39 -8.39
C MET A 79 -10.86 5.77 -8.02
N LYS A 80 -11.11 5.61 -6.72
CA LYS A 80 -12.43 5.17 -6.29
C LYS A 80 -13.43 6.31 -6.51
N PRO A 81 -14.59 6.06 -7.14
CA PRO A 81 -15.63 7.08 -7.25
C PRO A 81 -16.13 7.51 -5.88
N ARG A 82 -16.76 8.69 -5.82
CA ARG A 82 -17.42 9.16 -4.60
C ARG A 82 -18.42 8.09 -4.10
N PRO A 83 -18.38 7.73 -2.80
CA PRO A 83 -19.29 6.71 -2.25
C PRO A 83 -20.76 7.09 -2.46
N LYS A 84 -21.58 6.14 -2.88
CA LYS A 84 -23.00 6.35 -3.17
C LYS A 84 -23.82 6.54 -1.89
N PHE A 85 -23.44 5.89 -0.80
CA PHE A 85 -24.13 6.07 0.48
C PHE A 85 -24.07 7.51 1.03
N TYR A 86 -23.19 8.36 0.51
CA TYR A 86 -23.12 9.78 0.90
C TYR A 86 -24.31 10.61 0.42
N ASP A 87 -25.14 10.10 -0.50
CA ASP A 87 -26.34 10.79 -1.00
C ASP A 87 -27.55 10.62 -0.08
N TYR A 88 -27.37 9.96 1.06
CA TYR A 88 -28.44 9.62 2.00
C TYR A 88 -28.28 10.36 3.33
N SER A 89 -29.41 10.51 4.01
CA SER A 89 -29.53 11.08 5.35
C SER A 89 -30.38 10.17 6.21
N THR A 90 -30.15 10.20 7.53
CA THR A 90 -30.98 9.48 8.52
C THR A 90 -32.38 10.08 8.57
N LYS A 91 -33.32 9.40 9.26
CA LYS A 91 -34.67 9.93 9.52
C LYS A 91 -34.66 11.33 10.14
N ASP A 92 -33.70 11.59 11.02
CA ASP A 92 -33.52 12.88 11.70
C ASP A 92 -32.70 13.89 10.85
N GLN A 93 -32.62 13.68 9.53
CA GLN A 93 -31.94 14.54 8.55
C GLN A 93 -30.42 14.70 8.76
N VAL A 94 -29.79 13.83 9.55
CA VAL A 94 -28.32 13.79 9.67
C VAL A 94 -27.71 13.16 8.40
N PRO A 95 -26.83 13.86 7.66
CA PRO A 95 -26.17 13.30 6.47
C PRO A 95 -25.31 12.08 6.80
N TYR A 96 -25.34 11.03 5.98
CA TYR A 96 -24.55 9.83 6.23
C TYR A 96 -23.04 10.09 6.21
N SER A 97 -22.58 11.00 5.34
CA SER A 97 -21.19 11.47 5.27
C SER A 97 -20.71 12.13 6.57
N SER A 98 -21.62 12.60 7.42
CA SER A 98 -21.30 13.16 8.74
C SER A 98 -21.18 12.09 9.83
N ILE A 99 -21.69 10.88 9.57
CA ILE A 99 -21.70 9.74 10.50
C ILE A 99 -20.53 8.80 10.21
N ALA A 100 -20.30 8.44 8.95
CA ALA A 100 -19.23 7.54 8.55
C ALA A 100 -18.65 7.89 7.19
N LEU A 101 -17.38 7.55 6.99
CA LEU A 101 -16.63 7.86 5.79
C LEU A 101 -16.09 6.58 5.15
N PHE A 102 -15.96 6.59 3.83
CA PHE A 102 -15.31 5.52 3.08
C PHE A 102 -13.78 5.71 3.09
N HIS A 103 -13.05 4.62 3.31
CA HIS A 103 -11.59 4.59 3.36
C HIS A 103 -11.03 3.44 2.52
N GLY A 104 -9.84 3.65 1.95
CA GLY A 104 -9.13 2.62 1.19
C GLY A 104 -9.96 2.07 0.03
N LYS A 105 -9.96 0.75 -0.12
CA LYS A 105 -10.71 0.07 -1.19
C LYS A 105 -12.12 -0.35 -0.77
N ASP A 106 -12.32 -0.74 0.50
CA ASP A 106 -13.51 -1.46 0.98
C ASP A 106 -13.79 -1.24 2.50
N CYS A 107 -13.36 -0.12 3.08
CA CYS A 107 -13.52 0.17 4.51
C CYS A 107 -14.52 1.31 4.75
N VAL A 108 -15.38 1.17 5.77
CA VAL A 108 -16.11 2.31 6.36
C VAL A 108 -15.52 2.63 7.73
N ALA A 109 -15.22 3.90 7.99
CA ALA A 109 -14.69 4.35 9.26
C ALA A 109 -15.61 5.39 9.90
N SER A 110 -15.77 5.31 11.23
CA SER A 110 -16.51 6.31 12.00
C SER A 110 -15.83 6.59 13.34
N THR A 111 -15.67 7.86 13.65
CA THR A 111 -15.34 8.31 15.01
C THR A 111 -16.63 8.45 15.80
N VAL A 112 -16.96 7.42 16.60
CA VAL A 112 -18.25 7.31 17.29
C VAL A 112 -18.47 8.44 18.31
N ARG A 113 -17.38 8.91 18.93
CA ARG A 113 -17.34 10.10 19.77
C ARG A 113 -16.27 11.04 19.24
N GLN A 114 -16.69 12.16 18.70
CA GLN A 114 -15.82 13.15 18.06
C GLN A 114 -15.13 14.10 19.06
N THR A 115 -15.22 13.82 20.36
CA THR A 115 -14.72 14.71 21.42
C THR A 115 -13.73 13.98 22.30
N CYS A 116 -12.75 14.70 22.79
CA CYS A 116 -11.67 14.19 23.61
C CYS A 116 -11.55 15.04 24.88
N VAL A 117 -11.54 14.39 26.04
CA VAL A 117 -11.38 15.06 27.34
C VAL A 117 -10.13 15.97 27.40
N TYR A 118 -9.09 15.63 26.64
CA TYR A 118 -7.84 16.40 26.63
C TYR A 118 -7.82 17.56 25.64
N TRP A 119 -8.84 17.73 24.80
CA TRP A 119 -8.78 18.65 23.66
C TRP A 119 -8.50 20.11 24.04
N ASN A 120 -9.18 20.61 25.08
CA ASN A 120 -9.03 21.97 25.59
C ASN A 120 -8.06 22.02 26.78
N SER A 121 -6.98 21.25 26.74
CA SER A 121 -5.97 21.20 27.79
C SER A 121 -4.56 21.09 27.22
N GLU A 122 -3.55 21.38 28.04
CA GLU A 122 -2.14 21.15 27.70
C GLU A 122 -1.82 19.67 27.44
N LYS A 123 -2.72 18.76 27.83
CA LYS A 123 -2.57 17.31 27.60
C LYS A 123 -2.99 16.86 26.20
N ARG A 124 -3.48 17.76 25.34
CA ARG A 124 -3.91 17.47 23.95
C ARG A 124 -2.74 16.93 23.13
N CYS A 125 -3.01 15.89 22.31
CA CYS A 125 -2.07 15.47 21.28
C CYS A 125 -1.93 16.56 20.20
N GLN A 126 -0.72 17.07 19.98
CA GLN A 126 -0.50 18.24 19.13
C GLN A 126 -0.83 17.98 17.65
N PHE A 127 -0.58 16.76 17.18
CA PHE A 127 -0.89 16.31 15.82
C PHE A 127 -2.39 15.99 15.59
N CYS A 128 -3.19 15.93 16.65
CA CYS A 128 -4.56 15.43 16.55
C CYS A 128 -5.53 16.51 16.04
N GLY A 129 -6.43 16.10 15.13
CA GLY A 129 -7.51 16.92 14.59
C GLY A 129 -8.92 16.48 14.98
N ILE A 130 -9.09 15.66 16.02
CA ILE A 130 -10.35 14.96 16.30
C ILE A 130 -11.58 15.90 16.40
N GLU A 131 -11.48 17.06 17.05
CA GLU A 131 -12.64 17.97 17.18
C GLU A 131 -12.72 19.01 16.05
N LEU A 132 -11.75 19.10 15.14
CA LEU A 132 -11.70 20.16 14.11
C LEU A 132 -12.87 20.09 13.13
N SER A 133 -13.38 18.89 12.83
CA SER A 133 -14.55 18.73 11.97
C SER A 133 -15.88 19.11 12.63
N LEU A 134 -15.89 19.35 13.95
CA LEU A 134 -17.08 19.84 14.65
C LEU A 134 -17.31 21.34 14.40
N SER A 135 -16.25 22.13 14.30
CA SER A 135 -16.36 23.58 14.07
C SER A 135 -16.90 23.91 12.66
N THR A 136 -16.76 22.98 11.72
CA THR A 136 -17.25 23.11 10.34
C THR A 136 -18.56 22.34 10.08
N ALA A 137 -19.21 21.81 11.14
CA ALA A 137 -20.44 21.01 11.06
C ALA A 137 -20.38 19.82 10.08
N GLN A 138 -19.18 19.31 9.79
CA GLN A 138 -18.97 18.18 8.88
C GLN A 138 -19.23 16.81 9.54
N THR A 139 -19.45 16.80 10.86
CA THR A 139 -19.72 15.57 11.62
C THR A 139 -20.52 15.86 12.88
N THR A 140 -21.07 14.81 13.49
CA THR A 140 -21.81 14.91 14.75
C THR A 140 -20.92 14.64 15.96
N ARG A 141 -21.27 15.21 17.13
CA ARG A 141 -20.46 15.04 18.36
C ARG A 141 -20.43 13.59 18.86
N LEU A 142 -21.57 12.90 18.80
CA LEU A 142 -21.74 11.51 19.20
C LEU A 142 -22.65 10.83 18.16
N LYS A 143 -22.21 9.70 17.61
CA LYS A 143 -22.97 8.90 16.65
C LYS A 143 -23.67 7.80 17.43
N THR A 144 -24.98 7.67 17.27
CA THR A 144 -25.73 6.63 17.97
C THR A 144 -25.49 5.25 17.36
N PRO A 145 -25.65 4.15 18.13
CA PRO A 145 -25.56 2.80 17.58
C PRO A 145 -26.52 2.55 16.40
N SER A 146 -27.74 3.12 16.43
CA SER A 146 -28.71 2.99 15.34
C SER A 146 -28.27 3.72 14.07
N GLN A 147 -27.74 4.94 14.21
CA GLN A 147 -27.17 5.70 13.08
C GLN A 147 -26.05 4.90 12.40
N LEU A 148 -25.12 4.35 13.18
CA LEU A 148 -24.00 3.56 12.65
C LEU A 148 -24.48 2.30 11.92
N ALA A 149 -25.41 1.55 12.51
CA ALA A 149 -25.98 0.37 11.87
C ALA A 149 -26.65 0.73 10.54
N GLU A 150 -27.44 1.81 10.51
CA GLU A 150 -28.12 2.29 9.31
C GLU A 150 -27.14 2.65 8.18
N VAL A 151 -26.14 3.49 8.49
CA VAL A 151 -25.14 3.95 7.51
C VAL A 151 -24.26 2.80 7.01
N VAL A 152 -23.80 1.92 7.91
CA VAL A 152 -22.97 0.77 7.53
C VAL A 152 -23.73 -0.19 6.62
N ARG A 153 -25.01 -0.47 6.91
CA ARG A 153 -25.84 -1.31 6.05
C ARG A 153 -25.97 -0.68 4.65
N LYS A 154 -26.20 0.62 4.57
CA LYS A 154 -26.31 1.31 3.27
C LYS A 154 -24.99 1.27 2.49
N ALA A 155 -23.87 1.50 3.15
CA ALA A 155 -22.55 1.44 2.53
C ALA A 155 -22.20 0.02 2.04
N MET A 156 -22.61 -1.03 2.77
CA MET A 156 -22.47 -2.42 2.33
C MET A 156 -23.27 -2.69 1.05
N GLU A 157 -24.53 -2.23 0.99
CA GLU A 157 -25.42 -2.41 -0.16
C GLU A 157 -24.92 -1.70 -1.43
N LEU A 158 -24.34 -0.50 -1.30
CA LEU A 158 -24.06 0.37 -2.44
C LEU A 158 -22.58 0.44 -2.86
N ASP A 159 -21.66 0.20 -1.94
CA ASP A 159 -20.23 0.54 -2.10
C ASP A 159 -19.26 -0.62 -1.81
N SER A 160 -19.79 -1.85 -1.70
CA SER A 160 -19.03 -3.11 -1.55
C SER A 160 -18.03 -3.10 -0.39
N VAL A 161 -18.49 -2.62 0.78
CA VAL A 161 -17.69 -2.55 2.01
C VAL A 161 -17.48 -3.96 2.58
N SER A 162 -16.27 -4.25 3.05
CA SER A 162 -15.89 -5.55 3.64
C SER A 162 -15.60 -5.50 5.14
N HIS A 163 -15.39 -4.30 5.70
CA HIS A 163 -15.10 -4.13 7.12
C HIS A 163 -15.35 -2.69 7.62
N VAL A 164 -15.44 -2.56 8.94
CA VAL A 164 -15.72 -1.30 9.65
C VAL A 164 -14.61 -0.95 10.63
N VAL A 165 -14.28 0.33 10.73
CA VAL A 165 -13.37 0.90 11.74
C VAL A 165 -14.14 1.87 12.64
N LEU A 166 -14.16 1.59 13.94
CA LEU A 166 -14.73 2.46 14.96
C LEU A 166 -13.60 3.08 15.79
N THR A 167 -13.57 4.41 15.83
CA THR A 167 -12.62 5.16 16.64
C THR A 167 -13.35 6.06 17.63
N THR A 168 -12.67 6.54 18.67
CA THR A 168 -13.28 7.37 19.71
C THR A 168 -12.25 8.34 20.27
N GLY A 169 -12.70 9.53 20.69
CA GLY A 169 -11.92 10.35 21.59
C GLY A 169 -11.92 9.81 23.02
N ALA A 170 -10.92 10.22 23.79
CA ALA A 170 -10.75 9.79 25.17
C ALA A 170 -11.80 10.41 26.10
N VAL A 171 -12.17 9.69 27.15
CA VAL A 171 -13.09 10.12 28.21
C VAL A 171 -12.41 10.00 29.58
N LEU A 172 -12.93 10.69 30.59
CA LEU A 172 -12.33 10.72 31.94
C LEU A 172 -12.25 9.33 32.59
N GLN A 173 -13.31 8.54 32.46
CA GLN A 173 -13.40 7.22 33.09
C GLN A 173 -12.93 6.15 32.10
N SER A 174 -11.78 5.54 32.37
CA SER A 174 -11.22 4.47 31.53
C SER A 174 -12.24 3.36 31.26
N GLY A 175 -12.31 2.91 30.02
CA GLY A 175 -13.16 1.81 29.59
C GLY A 175 -14.60 2.20 29.22
N LYS A 176 -15.07 3.41 29.55
CA LYS A 176 -16.41 3.86 29.11
C LYS A 176 -16.50 4.03 27.61
N GLU A 177 -15.40 4.40 26.97
CA GLU A 177 -15.27 4.43 25.53
C GLU A 177 -15.39 3.03 24.92
N ILE A 178 -14.86 2.00 25.59
CA ILE A 178 -14.95 0.60 25.16
C ILE A 178 -16.39 0.10 25.25
N ASP A 179 -17.10 0.41 26.33
CA ASP A 179 -18.53 0.06 26.50
C ASP A 179 -19.39 0.64 25.36
N TYR A 180 -19.11 1.89 24.97
CA TYR A 180 -19.83 2.56 23.89
C TYR A 180 -19.47 1.96 22.53
N LEU A 181 -18.19 1.71 22.26
CA LEU A 181 -17.74 1.00 21.06
C LEU A 181 -18.41 -0.37 20.93
N GLY A 182 -18.52 -1.13 22.03
CA GLY A 182 -19.23 -2.41 22.05
C GLY A 182 -20.73 -2.29 21.76
N SER A 183 -21.37 -1.21 22.23
CA SER A 183 -22.78 -0.94 21.91
C SER A 183 -22.98 -0.63 20.42
N CYS A 184 -22.07 0.14 19.82
CA CYS A 184 -22.04 0.41 18.39
C CYS A 184 -21.79 -0.87 17.57
N ALA A 185 -20.81 -1.69 17.98
CA ALA A 185 -20.49 -2.95 17.31
C ALA A 185 -21.68 -3.92 17.31
N LYS A 186 -22.36 -4.08 18.47
CA LYS A 186 -23.59 -4.89 18.57
C LYS A 186 -24.69 -4.42 17.62
N ALA A 187 -24.88 -3.11 17.49
CA ALA A 187 -25.89 -2.57 16.58
C ALA A 187 -25.55 -2.85 15.11
N ILE A 188 -24.28 -2.71 14.73
CA ILE A 188 -23.81 -3.05 13.38
C ILE A 188 -23.97 -4.54 13.10
N LYS A 189 -23.55 -5.42 14.02
CA LYS A 189 -23.66 -6.88 13.87
C LYS A 189 -25.11 -7.39 13.79
N ARG A 190 -26.10 -6.60 14.22
CA ARG A 190 -27.53 -6.94 14.04
C ARG A 190 -28.02 -6.74 12.60
N VAL A 191 -27.30 -5.97 11.78
CA VAL A 191 -27.73 -5.62 10.42
C VAL A 191 -26.78 -6.11 9.34
N CYS A 192 -25.57 -6.54 9.69
CA CYS A 192 -24.62 -7.16 8.76
C CYS A 192 -23.53 -7.98 9.47
N ASP A 193 -22.84 -8.84 8.71
CA ASP A 193 -21.75 -9.70 9.20
C ASP A 193 -20.35 -9.11 8.98
N LEU A 194 -20.26 -7.82 8.64
CA LEU A 194 -18.97 -7.17 8.38
C LEU A 194 -18.04 -7.28 9.59
N THR A 195 -16.75 -7.46 9.31
CA THR A 195 -15.72 -7.48 10.36
C THR A 195 -15.52 -6.08 10.94
N ILE A 196 -15.32 -5.98 12.26
CA ILE A 196 -15.26 -4.70 12.99
C ILE A 196 -13.92 -4.55 13.69
N HIS A 197 -13.33 -3.37 13.54
CA HIS A 197 -12.16 -2.91 14.29
C HIS A 197 -12.54 -1.80 15.26
N ALA A 198 -11.99 -1.83 16.47
CA ALA A 198 -12.22 -0.78 17.47
C ALA A 198 -10.91 -0.20 18.01
N GLN A 199 -10.83 1.13 18.12
CA GLN A 199 -9.63 1.84 18.61
C GLN A 199 -9.92 2.59 19.90
N PHE A 200 -9.06 2.41 20.91
CA PHE A 200 -9.22 2.97 22.25
C PHE A 200 -7.87 3.06 23.00
N LEU A 201 -7.87 3.75 24.14
CA LEU A 201 -6.69 3.83 25.03
C LEU A 201 -6.56 2.54 25.87
N PRO A 202 -5.36 2.22 26.39
CA PRO A 202 -5.16 1.06 27.26
C PRO A 202 -6.20 0.97 28.41
N PRO A 203 -7.05 -0.07 28.45
CA PRO A 203 -8.02 -0.23 29.54
C PRO A 203 -7.32 -0.56 30.86
N ASP A 204 -7.93 -0.14 31.97
CA ASP A 204 -7.51 -0.57 33.32
C ASP A 204 -7.87 -2.03 33.63
N ASP A 205 -8.82 -2.61 32.88
CA ASP A 205 -9.42 -3.92 33.16
C ASP A 205 -9.54 -4.76 31.88
N ALA A 206 -8.88 -5.92 31.88
CA ALA A 206 -8.92 -6.88 30.78
C ALA A 206 -10.33 -7.36 30.44
N ARG A 207 -11.27 -7.39 31.40
CA ARG A 207 -12.68 -7.80 31.17
C ARG A 207 -13.34 -6.98 30.06
N LYS A 208 -12.97 -5.70 29.91
CA LYS A 208 -13.47 -4.84 28.84
C LYS A 208 -13.14 -5.36 27.45
N LEU A 209 -11.99 -6.01 27.28
CA LEU A 209 -11.59 -6.59 26.00
C LEU A 209 -12.46 -7.82 25.66
N TYR A 210 -12.74 -8.68 26.65
CA TYR A 210 -13.65 -9.82 26.47
C TYR A 210 -15.08 -9.36 26.16
N GLU A 211 -15.59 -8.34 26.85
CA GLU A 211 -16.90 -7.75 26.58
C GLU A 211 -16.98 -7.18 25.16
N LEU A 212 -15.90 -6.55 24.70
CA LEU A 212 -15.79 -5.99 23.35
C LEU A 212 -15.73 -7.09 22.28
N LYS A 213 -14.98 -8.17 22.50
CA LYS A 213 -14.95 -9.36 21.63
C LYS A 213 -16.35 -9.99 21.54
N LYS A 214 -17.02 -10.18 22.67
CA LYS A 214 -18.41 -10.70 22.75
C LYS A 214 -19.42 -9.77 22.06
N ALA A 215 -19.15 -8.46 22.02
CA ALA A 215 -19.95 -7.49 21.29
C ALA A 215 -19.81 -7.61 19.76
N GLY A 216 -18.89 -8.44 19.26
CA GLY A 216 -18.66 -8.69 17.85
C GLY A 216 -17.52 -7.86 17.24
N VAL A 217 -16.62 -7.31 18.05
CA VAL A 217 -15.38 -6.71 17.53
C VAL A 217 -14.38 -7.81 17.18
N ASP A 218 -13.79 -7.73 16.00
CA ASP A 218 -12.92 -8.75 15.44
C ASP A 218 -11.43 -8.44 15.67
N THR A 219 -11.07 -7.15 15.62
CA THR A 219 -9.70 -6.65 15.78
C THR A 219 -9.67 -5.36 16.61
N VAL A 220 -8.54 -5.03 17.24
CA VAL A 220 -8.41 -3.81 18.05
C VAL A 220 -7.15 -3.01 17.78
N GLY A 221 -7.24 -1.71 18.03
CA GLY A 221 -6.14 -0.77 17.93
C GLY A 221 -5.88 -0.06 19.25
N ILE A 222 -4.70 -0.26 19.81
CA ILE A 222 -4.24 0.41 21.04
C ILE A 222 -2.95 1.14 20.68
N HIS A 223 -3.05 2.44 20.50
CA HIS A 223 -2.05 3.22 19.78
C HIS A 223 -1.18 4.07 20.72
N ILE A 224 0.14 3.87 20.63
CA ILE A 224 1.17 4.62 21.36
C ILE A 224 1.76 5.77 20.54
N GLU A 225 1.70 5.69 19.20
CA GLU A 225 2.19 6.66 18.21
C GLU A 225 3.70 6.86 18.17
N SER A 226 4.40 6.73 19.29
CA SER A 226 5.83 7.02 19.40
C SER A 226 6.45 6.10 20.45
N PHE A 227 7.62 5.54 20.13
CA PHE A 227 8.46 4.84 21.11
C PHE A 227 9.58 5.73 21.65
N ASP A 228 9.76 6.92 21.07
CA ASP A 228 10.59 7.96 21.65
C ASP A 228 9.82 8.69 22.75
N MET A 229 10.07 8.29 24.00
CA MET A 229 9.33 8.85 25.15
C MET A 229 9.50 10.36 25.32
N GLY A 230 10.60 10.95 24.84
CA GLY A 230 10.78 12.40 24.83
C GLY A 230 9.84 13.09 23.83
N VAL A 231 9.71 12.51 22.64
CA VAL A 231 8.75 12.97 21.63
C VAL A 231 7.32 12.76 22.10
N LEU A 232 7.01 11.59 22.68
CA LEU A 232 5.68 11.26 23.20
C LEU A 232 5.27 12.21 24.34
N ALA A 233 6.18 12.52 25.28
CA ALA A 233 5.92 13.46 26.37
C ALA A 233 5.56 14.86 25.86
N ARG A 234 6.26 15.33 24.83
CA ARG A 234 6.05 16.66 24.25
C ARG A 234 4.77 16.73 23.41
N LEU A 235 4.52 15.71 22.57
CA LEU A 235 3.48 15.78 21.54
C LEU A 235 2.18 15.07 21.89
N ALA A 236 2.21 14.06 22.78
CA ALA A 236 1.04 13.35 23.27
C ALA A 236 1.16 13.06 24.79
N PRO A 237 1.26 14.11 25.62
CA PRO A 237 1.54 13.99 27.07
C PRO A 237 0.57 13.06 27.82
N ALA A 238 -0.72 13.04 27.48
CA ALA A 238 -1.67 12.10 28.09
C ALA A 238 -1.32 10.62 27.82
N LYS A 239 -0.81 10.32 26.62
CA LYS A 239 -0.37 8.98 26.23
C LYS A 239 0.96 8.63 26.87
N CYS A 240 1.90 9.57 26.91
CA CYS A 240 3.15 9.39 27.67
C CYS A 240 2.87 9.05 29.14
N ALA A 241 1.96 9.80 29.78
CA ALA A 241 1.58 9.59 31.17
C ALA A 241 0.87 8.25 31.43
N THR A 242 0.35 7.59 30.38
CA THR A 242 -0.21 6.23 30.50
C THR A 242 0.88 5.21 30.82
N GLY A 243 2.11 5.45 30.36
CA GLY A 243 3.28 4.59 30.61
C GLY A 243 3.37 3.37 29.70
N ILE A 244 4.58 3.04 29.25
CA ILE A 244 4.84 1.92 28.33
C ILE A 244 4.40 0.57 28.90
N GLU A 245 4.59 0.36 30.20
CA GLU A 245 4.19 -0.90 30.87
C GLU A 245 2.68 -1.14 30.79
N ARG A 246 1.87 -0.08 30.86
CA ARG A 246 0.41 -0.18 30.73
C ARG A 246 0.00 -0.49 29.29
N TYR A 247 0.68 0.09 28.31
CA TYR A 247 0.49 -0.26 26.91
C TYR A 247 0.85 -1.72 26.65
N GLU A 248 2.01 -2.16 27.13
CA GLU A 248 2.46 -3.56 27.01
C GLU A 248 1.46 -4.53 27.61
N LYS A 249 1.01 -4.26 28.84
CA LYS A 249 -0.01 -5.06 29.51
C LYS A 249 -1.31 -5.13 28.71
N ALA A 250 -1.78 -4.00 28.18
CA ALA A 250 -2.98 -3.94 27.37
C ALA A 250 -2.85 -4.66 26.02
N TRP A 251 -1.67 -4.60 25.39
CA TRP A 251 -1.38 -5.35 24.16
C TRP A 251 -1.37 -6.85 24.40
N ASN A 252 -0.72 -7.33 25.46
CA ASN A 252 -0.71 -8.76 25.79
C ASN A 252 -2.13 -9.26 26.03
N TRP A 253 -2.92 -8.55 26.85
CA TRP A 253 -4.34 -8.89 27.03
C TRP A 253 -5.14 -8.87 25.73
N ALA A 254 -4.90 -7.89 24.86
CA ALA A 254 -5.60 -7.81 23.59
C ALA A 254 -5.23 -8.97 22.66
N VAL A 255 -3.97 -9.40 22.64
CA VAL A 255 -3.51 -10.54 21.83
C VAL A 255 -4.12 -11.84 22.37
N ASP A 256 -4.19 -12.01 23.69
CA ASP A 256 -4.86 -13.15 24.32
C ASP A 256 -6.35 -13.25 23.95
N VAL A 257 -7.03 -12.10 23.81
CA VAL A 257 -8.48 -12.04 23.55
C VAL A 257 -8.83 -12.06 22.06
N PHE A 258 -8.12 -11.28 21.24
CA PHE A 258 -8.43 -11.07 19.83
C PHE A 258 -7.60 -11.97 18.90
N GLY A 259 -6.44 -12.42 19.37
CA GLY A 259 -5.53 -13.28 18.65
C GLY A 259 -4.34 -12.56 18.02
N PHE A 260 -3.33 -13.35 17.70
CA PHE A 260 -2.14 -12.94 16.96
C PHE A 260 -2.51 -12.23 15.65
N ASN A 261 -1.83 -11.12 15.33
CA ASN A 261 -2.08 -10.32 14.12
C ASN A 261 -3.47 -9.64 14.07
N GLN A 262 -4.25 -9.65 15.15
CA GLN A 262 -5.55 -8.96 15.25
C GLN A 262 -5.51 -7.71 16.15
N VAL A 263 -4.33 -7.39 16.67
CA VAL A 263 -4.04 -6.20 17.48
C VAL A 263 -3.06 -5.33 16.74
N SER A 264 -3.22 -4.02 16.82
CA SER A 264 -2.31 -3.07 16.16
C SER A 264 -2.02 -1.84 17.02
N SER A 265 -0.86 -1.24 16.80
CA SER A 265 -0.49 0.06 17.35
C SER A 265 0.02 0.97 16.24
N PHE A 266 -0.42 2.22 16.21
CA PHE A 266 0.15 3.19 15.28
C PHE A 266 1.54 3.58 15.74
N VAL A 267 2.46 3.66 14.78
CA VAL A 267 3.81 4.21 14.97
C VAL A 267 3.99 5.31 13.93
N LEU A 268 3.98 6.56 14.38
CA LEU A 268 4.05 7.73 13.53
C LEU A 268 5.51 8.11 13.27
N VAL A 269 5.86 8.33 12.01
CA VAL A 269 7.20 8.75 11.60
C VAL A 269 7.19 10.21 11.19
N GLY A 270 8.16 11.01 11.67
CA GLY A 270 8.24 12.44 11.36
C GLY A 270 7.72 13.36 12.46
N LEU A 271 7.48 12.83 13.67
CA LEU A 271 7.18 13.62 14.87
C LEU A 271 8.44 14.20 15.57
N GLY A 272 9.62 13.79 15.11
CA GLY A 272 10.92 14.07 15.75
C GLY A 272 11.60 12.83 16.33
N GLU A 273 11.00 11.64 16.18
CA GLU A 273 11.57 10.35 16.56
C GLU A 273 12.92 10.09 15.88
N GLN A 274 13.80 9.36 16.55
CA GLN A 274 14.93 8.68 15.89
C GLN A 274 14.45 7.45 15.11
N GLU A 275 15.02 7.17 13.94
CA GLU A 275 14.67 6.00 13.11
C GLU A 275 14.85 4.68 13.89
N ASP A 276 15.89 4.57 14.72
CA ASP A 276 16.15 3.40 15.56
C ASP A 276 15.04 3.13 16.59
N SER A 277 14.43 4.20 17.15
CA SER A 277 13.27 4.07 18.06
C SER A 277 12.06 3.47 17.35
N VAL A 278 11.80 3.89 16.10
CA VAL A 278 10.72 3.35 15.26
C VAL A 278 10.94 1.87 14.97
N VAL A 279 12.17 1.48 14.61
CA VAL A 279 12.52 0.09 14.31
C VAL A 279 12.41 -0.79 15.56
N LYS A 280 13.03 -0.40 16.67
CA LYS A 280 12.99 -1.15 17.94
C LYS A 280 11.56 -1.24 18.50
N GLY A 281 10.80 -0.16 18.42
CA GLY A 281 9.39 -0.14 18.81
C GLY A 281 8.53 -1.07 17.96
N SER A 282 8.80 -1.11 16.66
CA SER A 282 8.11 -2.01 15.73
C SER A 282 8.48 -3.48 15.98
N GLU A 283 9.74 -3.77 16.30
CA GLU A 283 10.18 -5.10 16.73
C GLU A 283 9.52 -5.51 18.05
N PHE A 284 9.49 -4.61 19.03
CA PHE A 284 8.83 -4.82 20.32
C PHE A 284 7.34 -5.16 20.18
N LEU A 285 6.61 -4.47 19.29
CA LEU A 285 5.22 -4.82 18.99
C LEU A 285 5.11 -6.17 18.30
N ALA A 286 5.95 -6.41 17.29
CA ALA A 286 5.90 -7.60 16.47
C ALA A 286 6.18 -8.88 17.28
N ASP A 287 7.13 -8.85 18.23
CA ASP A 287 7.44 -9.96 19.14
C ASP A 287 6.25 -10.39 19.99
N ARG A 288 5.26 -9.50 20.19
CA ARG A 288 4.03 -9.76 20.95
C ARG A 288 2.85 -10.12 20.04
N GLY A 289 3.04 -10.20 18.73
CA GLY A 289 1.96 -10.43 17.78
C GLY A 289 1.08 -9.20 17.51
N VAL A 290 1.54 -8.02 17.93
CA VAL A 290 0.88 -6.74 17.63
C VAL A 290 1.47 -6.18 16.36
N TYR A 291 0.61 -5.83 15.40
CA TYR A 291 1.03 -5.24 14.15
C TYR A 291 1.44 -3.76 14.33
N PRO A 292 2.71 -3.37 14.08
CA PRO A 292 3.14 -1.98 14.05
C PRO A 292 2.65 -1.30 12.78
N PHE A 293 1.54 -0.57 12.86
CA PHE A 293 1.02 0.19 11.73
C PHE A 293 1.81 1.50 11.58
N VAL A 294 2.90 1.43 10.81
CA VAL A 294 3.83 2.53 10.60
C VAL A 294 3.27 3.49 9.56
N VAL A 295 3.12 4.76 9.93
CA VAL A 295 2.46 5.78 9.11
C VAL A 295 3.29 7.06 9.08
N PRO A 296 3.53 7.67 7.90
CA PRO A 296 4.19 8.96 7.84
C PRO A 296 3.26 10.02 8.43
N PHE A 297 3.80 10.84 9.33
CA PHE A 297 3.10 12.01 9.84
C PHE A 297 2.76 12.94 8.68
N ARG A 298 1.50 13.35 8.64
CA ARG A 298 1.00 14.39 7.75
C ARG A 298 0.29 15.45 8.59
N PRO A 299 0.74 16.71 8.53
CA PRO A 299 0.06 17.82 9.19
C PRO A 299 -1.41 17.87 8.82
N ILE A 300 -2.26 18.07 9.84
CA ILE A 300 -3.69 18.29 9.65
C ILE A 300 -3.93 19.80 9.73
N PRO A 301 -4.57 20.42 8.72
CA PRO A 301 -4.97 21.83 8.77
C PRO A 301 -5.77 22.13 10.04
N GLY A 302 -5.40 23.18 10.77
CA GLY A 302 -6.02 23.56 12.05
C GLY A 302 -5.53 22.79 13.29
N SER A 303 -4.65 21.79 13.14
CA SER A 303 -3.96 21.17 14.27
C SER A 303 -2.82 22.05 14.81
N LEU A 304 -2.31 21.75 16.00
CA LEU A 304 -1.15 22.49 16.56
C LEU A 304 0.13 22.22 15.77
N MET A 305 0.15 21.18 14.94
CA MET A 305 1.28 20.81 14.08
C MET A 305 0.99 21.03 12.59
N GLN A 306 0.03 21.90 12.24
CA GLN A 306 -0.35 22.15 10.84
C GLN A 306 0.81 22.66 9.96
N ASP A 307 1.77 23.37 10.56
CA ASP A 307 2.90 23.98 9.86
C ASP A 307 4.19 23.13 9.92
N CYS A 308 4.11 21.91 10.48
CA CYS A 308 5.25 21.01 10.55
C CYS A 308 5.55 20.32 9.21
N GLY A 309 6.79 19.82 9.04
CA GLY A 309 7.16 19.02 7.87
C GLY A 309 6.64 17.58 7.94
N THR A 310 6.66 16.89 6.80
CA THR A 310 6.45 15.44 6.69
C THR A 310 7.79 14.69 6.60
N PRO A 311 7.87 13.40 6.96
CA PRO A 311 9.10 12.65 6.78
C PRO A 311 9.44 12.47 5.29
N SER A 312 10.73 12.43 4.98
CA SER A 312 11.21 12.20 3.61
C SER A 312 10.79 10.80 3.12
N HIS A 313 10.52 10.67 1.81
CA HIS A 313 10.23 9.35 1.23
C HIS A 313 11.42 8.39 1.37
N GLU A 314 12.67 8.89 1.40
CA GLU A 314 13.86 8.05 1.60
C GLU A 314 13.91 7.45 3.01
N THR A 315 13.58 8.24 4.04
CA THR A 315 13.40 7.72 5.41
C THR A 315 12.30 6.66 5.45
N MET A 316 11.15 6.94 4.84
CA MET A 316 10.04 5.99 4.82
C MET A 316 10.39 4.69 4.09
N LYS A 317 11.08 4.74 2.94
CA LYS A 317 11.55 3.56 2.20
C LYS A 317 12.44 2.66 3.07
N ARG A 318 13.43 3.23 3.76
CA ARG A 318 14.33 2.48 4.66
C ARG A 318 13.57 1.82 5.80
N LEU A 319 12.70 2.58 6.47
CA LEU A 319 11.91 2.09 7.60
C LEU A 319 10.96 0.97 7.16
N TYR A 320 10.20 1.18 6.09
CA TYR A 320 9.27 0.15 5.60
C TYR A 320 9.97 -1.13 5.16
N SER A 321 11.10 -1.03 4.46
CA SER A 321 11.89 -2.20 4.06
C SER A 321 12.37 -2.99 5.28
N THR A 322 12.92 -2.28 6.28
CA THR A 322 13.40 -2.90 7.53
C THR A 322 12.26 -3.56 8.30
N ILE A 323 11.14 -2.86 8.46
CA ILE A 323 9.99 -3.32 9.24
C ILE A 323 9.26 -4.46 8.53
N ALA A 324 9.14 -4.45 7.20
CA ALA A 324 8.62 -5.59 6.45
C ALA A 324 9.44 -6.88 6.70
N GLY A 325 10.76 -6.76 6.81
CA GLY A 325 11.64 -7.87 7.22
C GLY A 325 11.38 -8.35 8.65
N ILE A 326 11.10 -7.43 9.58
CA ILE A 326 10.69 -7.77 10.96
C ILE A 326 9.38 -8.55 10.95
N LEU A 327 8.36 -8.06 10.22
CA LEU A 327 7.05 -8.69 10.14
C LEU A 327 7.13 -10.10 9.55
N SER A 328 7.89 -10.27 8.46
CA SER A 328 8.13 -11.56 7.82
C SER A 328 8.73 -12.58 8.80
N LYS A 329 9.76 -12.18 9.57
CA LYS A 329 10.39 -13.05 10.59
C LYS A 329 9.46 -13.45 11.74
N ARG A 330 8.46 -12.63 12.07
CA ARG A 330 7.46 -12.89 13.11
C ARG A 330 6.15 -13.46 12.56
N ASP A 331 6.06 -13.76 11.27
CA ASP A 331 4.82 -14.26 10.64
C ASP A 331 3.62 -13.29 10.83
N LEU A 332 3.89 -11.99 10.87
CA LEU A 332 2.87 -10.93 10.86
C LEU A 332 2.66 -10.42 9.44
N SER A 333 1.41 -10.12 9.08
CA SER A 333 1.11 -9.46 7.82
C SER A 333 -0.21 -8.71 7.83
N ALA A 334 -0.26 -7.59 7.10
CA ALA A 334 -1.49 -6.85 6.86
C ALA A 334 -2.58 -7.70 6.20
N ALA A 335 -2.20 -8.68 5.36
CA ALA A 335 -3.14 -9.58 4.69
C ALA A 335 -3.90 -10.51 5.66
N ARG A 336 -3.37 -10.74 6.87
CA ARG A 336 -3.95 -11.61 7.90
C ARG A 336 -4.81 -10.85 8.92
N SER A 337 -4.85 -9.51 8.86
CA SER A 337 -5.71 -8.70 9.73
C SER A 337 -7.15 -8.74 9.24
N LEU A 338 -8.11 -9.12 10.10
CA LEU A 338 -9.50 -9.29 9.71
C LEU A 338 -10.21 -7.97 9.38
N ALA A 339 -9.85 -6.90 10.07
CA ALA A 339 -10.35 -5.53 9.87
C ALA A 339 -9.28 -4.49 10.26
N GLY A 340 -9.65 -3.21 10.28
CA GLY A 340 -8.79 -2.16 10.82
C GLY A 340 -7.97 -1.40 9.79
N CYS A 341 -7.24 -0.40 10.29
CA CYS A 341 -6.32 0.40 9.48
C CYS A 341 -5.24 -0.47 8.81
N VAL A 342 -4.84 -1.57 9.45
CA VAL A 342 -3.89 -2.56 8.92
C VAL A 342 -4.45 -3.22 7.65
N LYS A 343 -5.68 -3.76 7.69
CA LYS A 343 -6.33 -4.35 6.50
C LYS A 343 -6.60 -3.32 5.41
N CYS A 344 -7.03 -2.13 5.82
CA CYS A 344 -7.29 -1.01 4.91
C CYS A 344 -6.01 -0.57 4.18
N GLY A 345 -4.87 -0.51 4.87
CA GLY A 345 -3.54 -0.26 4.31
C GLY A 345 -3.30 1.17 3.79
N ALA A 346 -4.34 1.94 3.48
CA ALA A 346 -4.22 3.13 2.64
C ALA A 346 -3.22 4.20 3.11
N CYS A 347 -3.08 4.40 4.42
CA CYS A 347 -2.18 5.42 4.96
C CYS A 347 -0.72 4.98 5.07
N SER A 348 -0.40 3.72 4.77
CA SER A 348 0.94 3.14 4.93
C SER A 348 1.36 2.40 3.66
N ALA A 349 2.60 2.59 3.21
CA ALA A 349 3.13 1.79 2.09
C ALA A 349 3.60 0.39 2.55
N LEU A 350 3.61 0.11 3.86
CA LEU A 350 4.18 -1.10 4.44
C LEU A 350 3.64 -2.39 3.81
N GLN A 351 2.34 -2.44 3.48
CA GLN A 351 1.72 -3.58 2.81
C GLN A 351 2.37 -3.91 1.45
N ALA A 352 2.82 -2.89 0.71
CA ALA A 352 3.53 -3.11 -0.54
C ALA A 352 4.92 -3.71 -0.30
N TYR A 353 5.62 -3.25 0.76
CA TYR A 353 6.90 -3.84 1.14
C TYR A 353 6.76 -5.26 1.68
N GLU A 354 5.69 -5.60 2.41
CA GLU A 354 5.44 -6.99 2.82
C GLU A 354 5.26 -7.93 1.62
N ARG A 355 4.49 -7.50 0.61
CA ARG A 355 4.29 -8.27 -0.63
C ARG A 355 5.59 -8.48 -1.41
N GLU A 356 6.46 -7.48 -1.42
CA GLU A 356 7.76 -7.53 -2.09
C GLU A 356 8.82 -8.29 -1.25
N ALA A 357 8.81 -8.15 0.08
CA ALA A 357 9.75 -8.78 1.01
C ALA A 357 9.56 -10.30 1.13
N GLY A 358 8.39 -10.83 0.75
CA GLY A 358 8.10 -12.26 0.71
C GLY A 358 8.56 -12.96 -0.57
N LYS A 359 9.23 -12.29 -1.51
CA LYS A 359 9.71 -12.88 -2.77
C LYS A 359 11.13 -12.43 -3.07
N GLU A 360 12.10 -13.28 -2.77
CA GLU A 360 13.49 -13.02 -3.19
C GLU A 360 13.61 -13.27 -4.69
N PHE A 361 13.69 -12.19 -5.47
CA PHE A 361 13.95 -12.28 -6.90
C PHE A 361 15.44 -12.18 -7.20
N ILE A 362 16.05 -13.28 -7.65
CA ILE A 362 17.46 -13.32 -8.03
C ILE A 362 17.54 -13.36 -9.57
N CYS A 363 18.03 -12.27 -10.18
CA CYS A 363 18.27 -12.20 -11.62
C CYS A 363 19.74 -12.46 -11.92
N ARG A 364 20.04 -13.46 -12.76
CA ARG A 364 21.40 -13.77 -13.19
C ARG A 364 21.43 -14.65 -14.43
N ARG A 365 22.62 -14.81 -15.00
CA ARG A 365 22.86 -15.83 -16.04
C ARG A 365 22.62 -17.24 -15.50
N THR A 366 22.20 -18.14 -16.37
CA THR A 366 22.22 -19.59 -16.08
C THR A 366 23.67 -20.02 -15.79
N THR A 367 23.85 -20.85 -14.77
CA THR A 367 25.18 -21.39 -14.40
C THR A 367 25.23 -22.91 -14.45
N THR A 368 24.09 -23.55 -14.69
CA THR A 368 23.92 -25.01 -14.71
C THR A 368 23.03 -25.43 -15.89
N GLU A 369 23.20 -26.67 -16.36
CA GLU A 369 22.34 -27.25 -17.39
C GLU A 369 20.88 -27.38 -16.94
N ASP A 370 20.64 -27.61 -15.65
CA ASP A 370 19.29 -27.66 -15.07
C ASP A 370 18.57 -26.32 -15.20
N GLU A 371 19.26 -25.21 -14.89
CA GLU A 371 18.69 -23.87 -15.02
C GLU A 371 18.39 -23.52 -16.48
N LEU A 372 19.28 -23.91 -17.39
CA LEU A 372 19.05 -23.74 -18.82
C LEU A 372 17.85 -24.57 -19.27
N SER A 373 17.75 -25.82 -18.85
CA SER A 373 16.63 -26.72 -19.17
C SER A 373 15.30 -26.15 -18.69
N VAL A 374 15.25 -25.60 -17.46
CA VAL A 374 14.03 -24.96 -16.94
C VAL A 374 13.72 -23.65 -17.70
N ALA A 375 14.73 -22.87 -18.09
CA ALA A 375 14.53 -21.68 -18.91
C ALA A 375 13.93 -22.03 -20.29
N LEU A 376 14.42 -23.08 -20.94
CA LEU A 376 13.88 -23.59 -22.20
C LEU A 376 12.45 -24.10 -22.04
N GLU A 377 12.13 -24.79 -20.94
CA GLU A 377 10.76 -25.22 -20.69
C GLU A 377 9.79 -24.05 -20.47
N ILE A 378 10.22 -22.98 -19.79
CA ILE A 378 9.41 -21.76 -19.65
C ILE A 378 9.15 -21.09 -21.01
N ARG A 379 10.14 -21.10 -21.92
CA ARG A 379 9.96 -20.60 -23.29
C ARG A 379 8.95 -21.45 -24.05
N LYS A 380 9.05 -22.78 -23.96
CA LYS A 380 8.11 -23.72 -24.58
C LYS A 380 6.68 -23.52 -24.04
N ASP A 381 6.53 -23.38 -22.73
CA ASP A 381 5.24 -23.04 -22.11
C ASP A 381 4.63 -21.78 -22.70
N VAL A 382 5.41 -20.70 -22.80
CA VAL A 382 4.91 -19.39 -23.20
C VAL A 382 4.70 -19.29 -24.71
N PHE A 383 5.66 -19.73 -25.53
CA PHE A 383 5.63 -19.49 -26.98
C PHE A 383 4.92 -20.61 -27.75
N VAL A 384 5.11 -21.87 -27.36
CA VAL A 384 4.46 -23.03 -28.01
C VAL A 384 3.05 -23.22 -27.43
N ARG A 385 2.96 -23.55 -26.13
CA ARG A 385 1.70 -24.00 -25.51
C ARG A 385 0.69 -22.87 -25.31
N GLU A 386 1.13 -21.72 -24.80
CA GLU A 386 0.22 -20.62 -24.48
C GLU A 386 -0.07 -19.73 -25.68
N GLN A 387 0.96 -19.34 -26.43
CA GLN A 387 0.79 -18.37 -27.52
C GLN A 387 0.55 -18.98 -28.89
N GLY A 388 0.83 -20.28 -29.08
CA GLY A 388 0.71 -20.95 -30.39
C GLY A 388 1.57 -20.32 -31.48
N LEU A 389 2.74 -19.76 -31.14
CA LEU A 389 3.66 -19.18 -32.13
C LEU A 389 4.45 -20.24 -32.90
N PHE A 390 4.64 -21.41 -32.31
CA PHE A 390 5.42 -22.50 -32.85
C PHE A 390 4.69 -23.81 -32.60
N ASP A 391 4.86 -24.79 -33.49
CA ASP A 391 4.13 -26.07 -33.40
C ASP A 391 4.71 -26.99 -32.31
N THR A 392 6.04 -27.15 -32.27
CA THR A 392 6.69 -28.16 -31.42
C THR A 392 7.81 -27.61 -30.54
N SER A 393 8.56 -26.62 -31.02
CA SER A 393 9.72 -26.04 -30.33
C SER A 393 9.95 -24.59 -30.74
N ASP A 394 10.40 -23.75 -29.82
CA ASP A 394 10.82 -22.36 -30.09
C ASP A 394 12.34 -22.20 -30.27
N LEU A 395 13.09 -23.32 -30.25
CA LEU A 395 14.54 -23.35 -30.43
C LEU A 395 14.95 -22.96 -31.86
N ASP A 396 16.07 -22.23 -31.98
CA ASP A 396 16.67 -21.84 -33.26
C ASP A 396 18.20 -21.84 -33.21
N GLU A 397 18.85 -21.56 -34.35
CA GLU A 397 20.32 -21.56 -34.49
C GLU A 397 21.05 -20.64 -33.50
N ASN A 398 20.39 -19.55 -33.06
CA ASN A 398 20.97 -18.56 -32.15
C ASN A 398 21.02 -19.06 -30.70
N ASP A 399 20.33 -20.15 -30.35
CA ASP A 399 20.36 -20.70 -28.99
C ASP A 399 21.76 -21.16 -28.58
N SER A 400 22.56 -21.65 -29.53
CA SER A 400 23.94 -22.08 -29.28
C SER A 400 24.91 -20.93 -28.95
N LEU A 401 24.61 -19.72 -29.44
CA LEU A 401 25.40 -18.50 -29.26
C LEU A 401 24.86 -17.61 -28.12
N SER A 402 23.72 -17.99 -27.56
CA SER A 402 22.98 -17.16 -26.62
C SER A 402 23.51 -17.26 -25.20
N THR A 403 23.53 -16.11 -24.52
CA THR A 403 23.54 -16.06 -23.06
C THR A 403 22.11 -16.00 -22.55
N HIS A 404 21.71 -16.97 -21.72
CA HIS A 404 20.40 -17.00 -21.08
C HIS A 404 20.47 -16.38 -19.69
N ILE A 405 19.58 -15.42 -19.45
CA ILE A 405 19.41 -14.72 -18.18
C ILE A 405 18.07 -15.18 -17.59
N ILE A 406 18.10 -15.61 -16.33
CA ILE A 406 16.96 -16.12 -15.59
C ILE A 406 16.65 -15.23 -14.38
N VAL A 407 15.39 -15.27 -13.96
CA VAL A 407 14.96 -14.78 -12.65
C VAL A 407 14.47 -15.96 -11.83
N LYS A 408 15.01 -16.11 -10.62
CA LYS A 408 14.52 -17.03 -9.59
C LYS A 408 13.62 -16.30 -8.61
N CYS A 409 12.55 -16.96 -8.15
CA CYS A 409 11.71 -16.57 -7.02
C CYS A 409 11.64 -17.80 -6.10
N ASP A 410 12.01 -17.65 -4.83
CA ASP A 410 12.02 -18.77 -3.86
C ASP A 410 12.80 -19.99 -4.40
N ASN A 411 13.97 -19.73 -4.98
CA ASN A 411 14.86 -20.69 -5.65
C ASN A 411 14.31 -21.39 -6.91
N GLN A 412 13.08 -21.08 -7.36
CA GLN A 412 12.52 -21.59 -8.62
C GLN A 412 12.71 -20.60 -9.76
N VAL A 413 13.11 -21.07 -10.95
CA VAL A 413 13.17 -20.20 -12.15
C VAL A 413 11.75 -19.85 -12.60
N VAL A 414 11.46 -18.55 -12.67
CA VAL A 414 10.12 -18.02 -12.97
C VAL A 414 10.05 -17.22 -14.27
N GLY A 415 11.20 -16.85 -14.83
CA GLY A 415 11.28 -16.20 -16.13
C GLY A 415 12.69 -16.26 -16.72
N THR A 416 12.79 -16.02 -18.03
CA THR A 416 14.02 -16.05 -18.78
C THR A 416 14.01 -15.04 -19.94
N VAL A 417 15.17 -14.59 -20.36
CA VAL A 417 15.43 -13.89 -21.63
C VAL A 417 16.77 -14.36 -22.18
N ARG A 418 16.96 -14.31 -23.50
CA ARG A 418 18.27 -14.60 -24.11
C ARG A 418 18.80 -13.38 -24.84
N VAL A 419 20.12 -13.27 -24.89
CA VAL A 419 20.85 -12.27 -25.69
C VAL A 419 22.01 -12.93 -26.41
N PHE A 420 22.27 -12.52 -27.66
CA PHE A 420 23.37 -13.03 -28.49
C PHE A 420 23.95 -11.90 -29.36
N PRO A 421 25.23 -11.97 -29.75
CA PRO A 421 25.82 -10.99 -30.67
C PRO A 421 25.32 -11.19 -32.11
N GLU A 422 25.12 -10.10 -32.84
CA GLU A 422 24.79 -10.11 -34.27
C GLU A 422 26.10 -10.14 -35.10
N ASN A 423 26.29 -11.16 -35.95
CA ASN A 423 27.43 -11.31 -36.88
C ASN A 423 28.85 -11.21 -36.26
N ASP A 424 29.18 -12.06 -35.29
CA ASP A 424 30.48 -12.14 -34.58
C ASP A 424 31.04 -10.81 -34.00
N GLY A 425 30.28 -9.72 -34.08
CA GLY A 425 30.68 -8.40 -33.63
C GLY A 425 30.32 -8.14 -32.17
N LEU A 426 31.21 -7.43 -31.45
CA LEU A 426 30.96 -7.01 -30.06
C LEU A 426 29.99 -5.83 -29.94
N ASN A 427 29.78 -5.09 -31.04
CA ASN A 427 29.08 -3.81 -31.04
C ASN A 427 27.55 -3.93 -31.11
N HIS A 428 27.02 -4.99 -31.73
CA HIS A 428 25.58 -5.18 -31.94
C HIS A 428 25.12 -6.48 -31.29
N TRP A 429 24.18 -6.39 -30.36
CA TRP A 429 23.54 -7.52 -29.72
C TRP A 429 22.05 -7.58 -30.03
N VAL A 430 21.48 -8.78 -30.02
CA VAL A 430 20.06 -9.03 -30.19
C VAL A 430 19.48 -9.70 -28.95
N GLY A 431 18.36 -9.16 -28.46
CA GLY A 431 17.55 -9.72 -27.40
C GLY A 431 16.40 -10.54 -27.97
N GLY A 432 16.06 -11.66 -27.31
CA GLY A 432 14.96 -12.51 -27.74
C GLY A 432 14.41 -13.39 -26.64
N ARG A 433 13.28 -14.04 -26.94
CA ARG A 433 12.66 -15.10 -26.11
C ARG A 433 12.44 -14.68 -24.64
N LEU A 434 12.01 -13.43 -24.41
CA LEU A 434 11.57 -12.96 -23.09
C LEU A 434 10.28 -13.71 -22.68
N ALA A 435 10.38 -14.59 -21.69
CA ALA A 435 9.29 -15.43 -21.23
C ALA A 435 9.18 -15.40 -19.71
N VAL A 436 7.96 -15.22 -19.19
CA VAL A 436 7.65 -15.20 -17.75
C VAL A 436 6.43 -16.08 -17.50
N ARG A 437 6.53 -16.97 -16.51
CA ARG A 437 5.40 -17.81 -16.06
C ARG A 437 4.22 -16.93 -15.66
N LYS A 438 3.00 -17.30 -16.07
CA LYS A 438 1.76 -16.51 -15.87
C LYS A 438 1.60 -15.95 -14.44
N LYS A 439 1.83 -16.79 -13.42
CA LYS A 439 1.75 -16.41 -11.99
C LYS A 439 2.77 -15.35 -11.52
N HIS A 440 3.79 -15.04 -12.33
CA HIS A 440 4.85 -14.08 -11.99
C HIS A 440 4.91 -12.83 -12.88
N ARG A 441 3.96 -12.66 -13.81
CA ARG A 441 3.95 -11.52 -14.74
C ARG A 441 3.72 -10.18 -14.04
N ASP A 442 2.90 -10.17 -12.99
CA ASP A 442 2.61 -8.96 -12.20
C ASP A 442 3.73 -8.62 -11.18
N ASN A 443 4.75 -9.47 -11.03
CA ASN A 443 5.84 -9.27 -10.06
C ASN A 443 7.11 -8.67 -10.69
N HIS A 444 7.00 -7.87 -11.76
CA HIS A 444 8.13 -7.20 -12.42
C HIS A 444 9.24 -8.10 -12.97
N VAL A 445 9.04 -9.43 -13.05
CA VAL A 445 10.06 -10.37 -13.53
C VAL A 445 10.52 -10.03 -14.94
N GLY A 446 9.59 -9.65 -15.82
CA GLY A 446 9.95 -9.20 -17.17
C GLY A 446 10.87 -7.98 -17.17
N THR A 447 10.65 -7.04 -16.25
CA THR A 447 11.43 -5.80 -16.17
C THR A 447 12.83 -6.08 -15.65
N LEU A 448 12.96 -6.96 -14.65
CA LEU A 448 14.25 -7.44 -14.15
C LEU A 448 15.08 -8.10 -15.26
N LEU A 449 14.44 -8.96 -16.06
CA LEU A 449 15.08 -9.64 -17.18
C LEU A 449 15.58 -8.66 -18.25
N VAL A 450 14.73 -7.71 -18.68
CA VAL A 450 15.11 -6.73 -19.71
C VAL A 450 16.25 -5.82 -19.24
N ARG A 451 16.18 -5.33 -18.00
CA ARG A 451 17.24 -4.46 -17.45
C ARG A 451 18.55 -5.20 -17.26
N GLU A 452 18.51 -6.44 -16.78
CA GLU A 452 19.72 -7.27 -16.66
C GLU A 452 20.32 -7.59 -18.03
N ALA A 453 19.48 -7.86 -19.05
CA ALA A 453 19.94 -8.02 -20.42
C ALA A 453 20.65 -6.76 -20.95
N MET A 454 20.06 -5.57 -20.76
CA MET A 454 20.69 -4.30 -21.15
C MET A 454 22.03 -4.08 -20.43
N ARG A 455 22.08 -4.34 -19.12
CA ARG A 455 23.31 -4.23 -18.31
C ARG A 455 24.39 -5.19 -18.80
N TYR A 456 24.01 -6.44 -19.07
CA TYR A 456 24.92 -7.48 -19.54
C TYR A 456 25.59 -7.10 -20.85
N VAL A 457 24.81 -6.68 -21.85
CA VAL A 457 25.37 -6.32 -23.17
C VAL A 457 26.17 -5.01 -23.11
N LYS A 458 25.71 -4.01 -22.33
CA LYS A 458 26.47 -2.76 -22.15
C LYS A 458 27.85 -3.01 -21.55
N ASN A 459 27.94 -3.86 -20.53
CA ASN A 459 29.21 -4.23 -19.90
C ASN A 459 30.17 -4.98 -20.84
N ARG A 460 29.70 -5.44 -22.00
CA ARG A 460 30.48 -6.10 -23.05
C ARG A 460 30.84 -5.18 -24.22
N GLY A 461 30.61 -3.87 -24.08
CA GLY A 461 30.93 -2.89 -25.12
C GLY A 461 29.88 -2.78 -26.23
N CYS A 462 28.68 -3.33 -26.02
CA CYS A 462 27.57 -3.16 -26.94
C CYS A 462 27.23 -1.67 -27.13
N THR A 463 27.18 -1.22 -28.39
CA THR A 463 26.74 0.13 -28.77
C THR A 463 25.34 0.13 -29.38
N ARG A 464 24.87 -1.04 -29.86
CA ARG A 464 23.55 -1.21 -30.46
C ARG A 464 22.87 -2.48 -29.93
N PHE A 465 21.73 -2.35 -29.26
CA PHE A 465 20.99 -3.50 -28.72
C PHE A 465 19.57 -3.51 -29.25
N THR A 466 19.21 -4.51 -30.06
CA THR A 466 17.91 -4.58 -30.75
C THR A 466 17.11 -5.82 -30.39
N ALA A 467 15.79 -5.77 -30.57
CA ALA A 467 14.91 -6.91 -30.39
C ALA A 467 13.67 -6.79 -31.28
N HIS A 468 13.17 -7.92 -31.79
CA HIS A 468 11.85 -8.00 -32.42
C HIS A 468 10.80 -8.22 -31.32
N ILE A 469 9.98 -7.21 -31.07
CA ILE A 469 9.01 -7.19 -29.98
C ILE A 469 7.61 -7.29 -30.57
N GLN A 470 6.79 -8.20 -30.06
CA GLN A 470 5.38 -8.27 -30.45
C GLN A 470 4.69 -6.92 -30.26
N GLU A 471 3.84 -6.53 -31.20
CA GLU A 471 3.20 -5.20 -31.23
C GLU A 471 2.49 -4.88 -29.90
N GLN A 472 1.81 -5.86 -29.31
CA GLN A 472 1.14 -5.75 -28.00
C GLN A 472 2.08 -5.39 -26.83
N ASN A 473 3.39 -5.68 -26.96
CA ASN A 473 4.41 -5.43 -25.94
C ASN A 473 5.28 -4.20 -26.25
N VAL A 474 5.10 -3.54 -27.41
CA VAL A 474 5.91 -2.37 -27.80
C VAL A 474 5.85 -1.27 -26.75
N ARG A 475 4.65 -0.99 -26.23
CA ARG A 475 4.45 0.02 -25.17
C ARG A 475 5.23 -0.32 -23.91
N TYR A 476 5.23 -1.59 -23.49
CA TYR A 476 5.96 -2.07 -22.33
C TYR A 476 7.48 -1.85 -22.48
N PHE A 477 8.05 -2.15 -23.65
CA PHE A 477 9.47 -1.92 -23.91
C PHE A 477 9.83 -0.43 -24.03
N SER A 478 8.93 0.40 -24.58
CA SER A 478 9.15 1.86 -24.62
C SER A 478 9.33 2.46 -23.22
N LEU A 479 8.56 1.99 -22.23
CA LEU A 479 8.71 2.40 -20.82
C LEU A 479 10.06 1.98 -20.20
N LEU A 480 10.74 1.00 -20.80
CA LEU A 480 12.06 0.54 -20.38
C LEU A 480 13.20 1.21 -21.17
N GLY A 481 12.89 2.25 -21.94
CA GLY A 481 13.90 3.00 -22.70
C GLY A 481 14.16 2.44 -24.09
N TRP A 482 13.30 1.59 -24.64
CA TRP A 482 13.41 1.13 -26.02
C TRP A 482 12.66 2.06 -26.99
N LYS A 483 13.08 2.10 -28.24
CA LYS A 483 12.44 2.89 -29.31
C LYS A 483 12.25 2.03 -30.55
N ALA A 484 11.10 2.18 -31.20
CA ALA A 484 10.88 1.54 -32.49
C ALA A 484 11.83 2.13 -33.55
N VAL A 485 12.48 1.26 -34.33
CA VAL A 485 13.45 1.64 -35.36
C VAL A 485 13.14 1.01 -36.74
N GLY A 486 12.05 0.25 -36.85
CA GLY A 486 11.61 -0.38 -38.10
C GLY A 486 10.08 -0.48 -38.22
N PRO A 487 9.57 -0.93 -39.38
CA PRO A 487 8.15 -1.14 -39.61
C PRO A 487 7.58 -2.30 -38.78
N VAL A 488 6.26 -2.45 -38.78
CA VAL A 488 5.60 -3.65 -38.25
C VAL A 488 5.76 -4.78 -39.26
N GLU A 489 6.25 -5.92 -38.80
CA GLU A 489 6.50 -7.12 -39.59
C GLU A 489 5.73 -8.30 -39.00
N MET A 490 5.31 -9.23 -39.87
CA MET A 490 4.64 -10.45 -39.43
C MET A 490 5.68 -11.54 -39.17
N TYR A 491 5.76 -11.98 -37.93
CA TYR A 491 6.66 -13.05 -37.50
C TYR A 491 5.84 -14.15 -36.81
N HIS A 492 5.86 -15.35 -37.39
CA HIS A 492 5.04 -16.51 -36.97
C HIS A 492 3.55 -16.15 -36.78
N GLY A 493 2.98 -15.44 -37.76
CA GLY A 493 1.55 -15.07 -37.75
C GLY A 493 1.18 -13.98 -36.74
N LYS A 494 2.14 -13.37 -36.03
CA LYS A 494 1.89 -12.22 -35.13
C LYS A 494 2.67 -10.99 -35.55
N ALA A 495 2.06 -9.82 -35.37
CA ALA A 495 2.70 -8.54 -35.60
C ALA A 495 3.83 -8.30 -34.59
N HIS A 496 5.02 -7.98 -35.08
CA HIS A 496 6.20 -7.60 -34.32
C HIS A 496 6.76 -6.30 -34.88
N ARG A 497 7.55 -5.60 -34.06
CA ARG A 497 8.25 -4.38 -34.46
C ARG A 497 9.70 -4.45 -33.97
N LEU A 498 10.62 -4.07 -34.83
CA LEU A 498 12.02 -3.92 -34.45
C LEU A 498 12.17 -2.69 -33.53
N MET A 499 12.72 -2.91 -32.34
CA MET A 499 13.06 -1.83 -31.40
C MET A 499 14.52 -1.90 -30.98
N GLU A 500 15.06 -0.75 -30.60
CA GLU A 500 16.43 -0.55 -30.12
C GLU A 500 16.43 0.05 -28.71
N ALA A 501 17.29 -0.46 -27.84
CA ALA A 501 17.43 -0.02 -26.45
C ALA A 501 18.33 1.22 -26.32
N ASP A 502 17.90 2.19 -25.52
CA ASP A 502 18.77 3.26 -25.03
C ASP A 502 19.60 2.76 -23.82
N LEU A 503 20.84 2.35 -24.08
CA LEU A 503 21.75 1.81 -23.05
C LEU A 503 22.17 2.84 -21.99
N ASN A 504 21.83 4.12 -22.14
CA ASN A 504 22.06 5.14 -21.10
C ASN A 504 20.94 5.22 -20.06
N LYS A 505 19.82 4.54 -20.29
CA LYS A 505 18.63 4.53 -19.40
C LYS A 505 18.54 3.30 -18.47
N ILE A 506 19.66 2.62 -18.22
CA ILE A 506 19.75 1.40 -17.39
C ILE A 506 19.49 1.68 -15.91
#